data_AF-A0A1C5FEH3-F1
#
_entry.id   AF-A0A1C5FEH3-F1
#
_cell.length_a   1.000
_cell.length_b   1.000
_cell.length_c   1.000
_cell.angle_alpha   90.00
_cell.angle_beta   90.00
_cell.angle_gamma   90.00
#
_symmetry.space_group_name_H-M   'P 1'
#
loop_
_entity.id
_entity.type
_entity.pdbx_description
1 polymer ?
#
loop_
_entity_poly.entity_id
_entity_poly.type
_entity_poly.pdbx_seq_one_letter_code
_entity_poly.pdbx_strand_id
1 'polypeptide(L)'
;MIREERLVISRKPHAVDLGSLRVEERNRADGTHYYGGRINALWFRRRAGLTVACIGTLWDFQHERPVGAAEFLAAHNDGRYGPDCEGRWDGTSYWGNVTLAVQKQHLAVLQPMLENYPNLPAGYDGWWTFATART
;
A
#
# COMPACT_ATOMS: atom_id res chain seq x y z
N MET A 1 3.84 -2.91 23.02
CA MET A 1 3.20 -1.71 23.63
C MET A 1 2.93 -0.71 22.51
N ILE A 2 1.67 -0.67 22.06
CA ILE A 2 1.20 0.26 21.03
C ILE A 2 0.91 1.58 21.74
N ARG A 3 1.47 2.70 21.25
CA ARG A 3 1.37 4.02 21.90
C ARG A 3 0.03 4.67 21.51
N GLU A 4 -0.99 4.44 22.31
CA GLU A 4 -2.38 4.86 22.05
C GLU A 4 -2.60 6.38 22.16
N GLU A 5 -1.73 7.12 22.86
CA GLU A 5 -1.95 8.54 23.19
C GLU A 5 -1.46 9.55 22.13
N ARG A 6 -0.86 9.09 21.04
CA ARG A 6 -0.45 9.94 19.91
C ARG A 6 -0.89 9.27 18.63
N LEU A 7 -2.17 9.38 18.25
CA LEU A 7 -2.78 8.88 17.00
C LEU A 7 -1.77 8.30 15.99
N VAL A 8 -1.30 7.08 16.25
CA VAL A 8 -0.77 6.19 15.23
C VAL A 8 -1.92 5.24 14.99
N ILE A 9 -2.90 5.68 14.20
CA ILE A 9 -3.91 4.76 13.66
C ILE A 9 -3.15 3.82 12.73
N SER A 10 -2.59 2.76 13.29
CA SER A 10 -2.23 1.55 12.56
C SER A 10 -3.43 0.61 12.62
N ARG A 11 -4.50 0.99 11.92
CA ARG A 11 -5.60 0.13 11.47
C ARG A 11 -5.77 0.34 9.97
N LYS A 12 -4.64 0.36 9.25
CA LYS A 12 -4.44 1.28 8.14
C LYS A 12 -5.39 1.01 6.96
N PRO A 13 -6.16 2.02 6.54
CA PRO A 13 -6.84 2.05 5.25
C PRO A 13 -5.82 2.08 4.11
N HIS A 14 -5.26 0.94 3.72
CA HIS A 14 -4.46 0.90 2.49
C HIS A 14 -5.39 0.70 1.31
N ALA A 15 -5.21 1.50 0.26
CA ALA A 15 -5.66 1.18 -1.06
C ALA A 15 -4.58 0.39 -1.78
N VAL A 16 -4.93 -0.73 -2.41
CA VAL A 16 -3.96 -1.64 -3.03
C VAL A 16 -4.41 -2.02 -4.42
N ASP A 17 -3.49 -1.90 -5.38
CA ASP A 17 -3.70 -2.40 -6.73
C ASP A 17 -3.38 -3.89 -6.75
N LEU A 18 -4.43 -4.72 -6.71
CA LEU A 18 -4.30 -6.19 -6.66
C LEU A 18 -3.59 -6.77 -7.89
N GLY A 19 -3.60 -6.07 -9.02
CA GLY A 19 -2.90 -6.49 -10.24
C GLY A 19 -1.39 -6.19 -10.22
N SER A 20 -0.92 -5.40 -9.25
CA SER A 20 0.46 -4.93 -9.19
C SER A 20 1.41 -5.79 -8.36
N LEU A 21 0.94 -6.92 -7.81
CA LEU A 21 1.78 -7.80 -7.00
C LEU A 21 2.96 -8.34 -7.84
N ARG A 22 4.17 -8.09 -7.33
CA ARG A 22 5.41 -8.64 -7.84
C ARG A 22 6.03 -9.51 -6.75
N VAL A 23 6.43 -10.74 -7.09
CA VAL A 23 7.01 -11.69 -6.15
C VAL A 23 8.36 -12.17 -6.69
N GLU A 24 9.38 -12.05 -5.86
CA GLU A 24 10.73 -12.54 -6.15
C GLU A 24 11.11 -13.65 -5.16
N GLU A 25 11.58 -14.77 -5.66
CA GLU A 25 12.19 -15.81 -4.83
C GLU A 25 13.60 -15.39 -4.43
N ARG A 26 13.96 -15.61 -3.16
CA ARG A 26 15.25 -15.24 -2.59
C ARG A 26 15.80 -16.38 -1.75
N ASN A 27 17.08 -16.67 -1.95
CA ASN A 27 17.81 -17.68 -1.17
C ASN A 27 18.55 -17.01 0.00
N ARG A 28 18.52 -17.66 1.15
CA ARG A 28 19.40 -17.35 2.28
C ARG A 28 20.70 -18.13 2.17
N ALA A 29 21.70 -17.67 2.92
CA ALA A 29 23.00 -18.33 2.98
C ALA A 29 22.94 -19.76 3.59
N ASP A 30 21.89 -20.06 4.38
CA ASP A 30 21.65 -21.38 4.98
C ASP A 30 20.92 -22.37 4.06
N GLY A 31 20.67 -21.99 2.79
CA GLY A 31 19.96 -22.81 1.81
C GLY A 31 18.43 -22.78 1.92
N THR A 32 17.86 -22.06 2.90
CA THR A 32 16.42 -21.81 2.94
C THR A 32 16.04 -20.72 1.94
N HIS A 33 14.82 -20.78 1.41
CA HIS A 33 14.28 -19.75 0.51
C HIS A 33 13.10 -19.02 1.15
N TYR A 34 12.86 -17.80 0.68
CA TYR A 34 11.72 -16.96 1.04
C TYR A 34 11.32 -16.12 -0.16
N TYR A 35 10.14 -15.51 -0.09
CA TYR A 35 9.58 -14.72 -1.18
C TYR A 35 9.47 -13.26 -0.76
N GLY A 36 10.09 -12.36 -1.53
CA GLY A 36 9.89 -10.92 -1.41
C GLY A 36 8.72 -10.48 -2.26
N GLY A 37 7.62 -10.10 -1.61
CA GLY A 37 6.44 -9.53 -2.28
C GLY A 37 6.45 -8.01 -2.24
N ARG A 38 6.03 -7.37 -3.33
CA ARG A 38 5.88 -5.91 -3.46
C ARG A 38 4.59 -5.60 -4.22
N ILE A 39 3.73 -4.76 -3.65
CA ILE A 39 2.44 -4.36 -4.23
C ILE A 39 2.27 -2.83 -4.14
N ASN A 40 1.74 -2.22 -5.19
CA ASN A 40 1.47 -0.78 -5.20
C ASN A 40 0.34 -0.49 -4.21
N ALA A 41 0.54 0.53 -3.40
CA ALA A 41 -0.39 0.90 -2.35
C ALA A 41 -0.47 2.41 -2.13
N LEU A 42 -1.58 2.82 -1.54
CA LEU A 42 -1.83 4.16 -1.03
C LEU A 42 -2.29 4.04 0.42
N TRP A 43 -1.82 4.88 1.32
CA TRP A 43 -2.29 4.92 2.70
C TRP A 43 -2.33 6.33 3.25
N PHE A 44 -3.27 6.59 4.14
CA PHE A 44 -3.26 7.85 4.87
C PHE A 44 -2.22 7.85 5.98
N ARG A 45 -1.58 8.99 6.18
CA ARG A 45 -0.80 9.28 7.39
C ARG A 45 -1.00 10.70 7.86
N ARG A 46 -0.85 10.92 9.16
CA ARG A 46 -0.81 12.27 9.74
C ARG A 46 0.63 12.77 9.77
N ARG A 47 0.87 13.99 9.29
CA ARG A 47 2.15 14.71 9.43
C ARG A 47 1.86 16.15 9.80
N ALA A 48 2.38 16.61 10.94
CA ALA A 48 2.19 17.98 11.42
C ALA A 48 0.72 18.44 11.42
N GLY A 49 -0.19 17.57 11.87
CA GLY A 49 -1.64 17.84 11.90
C GLY A 49 -2.36 17.65 10.56
N LEU A 50 -1.67 17.54 9.44
CA LEU A 50 -2.27 17.34 8.12
C LEU A 50 -2.45 15.85 7.81
N THR A 51 -3.62 15.47 7.28
CA THR A 51 -3.82 14.16 6.65
C THR A 51 -3.23 14.23 5.25
N VAL A 52 -2.28 13.35 4.96
CA VAL A 52 -1.72 13.19 3.61
C VAL A 52 -1.95 11.76 3.15
N ALA A 53 -2.32 11.59 1.88
CA ALA A 53 -2.27 10.30 1.22
C ALA A 53 -0.81 10.05 0.79
N CYS A 54 -0.25 8.95 1.21
CA CYS A 54 1.04 8.46 0.75
C CYS A 54 0.81 7.41 -0.32
N ILE A 55 1.64 7.43 -1.36
CA ILE A 55 1.58 6.50 -2.47
C ILE A 55 2.96 5.85 -2.60
N GLY A 56 2.99 4.56 -2.86
CA GLY A 56 4.23 3.83 -3.08
C GLY A 56 4.01 2.33 -2.98
N THR A 57 4.87 1.63 -2.24
CA THR A 57 4.93 0.17 -2.29
C THR A 57 4.81 -0.44 -0.89
N LEU A 58 3.79 -1.30 -0.68
CA LEU A 58 3.78 -2.27 0.41
C LEU A 58 4.68 -3.45 0.06
N TRP A 59 5.44 -3.94 1.04
CA TRP A 59 6.35 -5.06 0.83
C TRP A 59 6.41 -5.96 2.04
N ASP A 60 6.68 -7.24 1.80
CA ASP A 60 6.85 -8.24 2.85
C ASP A 60 7.75 -9.38 2.40
N PHE A 61 8.34 -10.08 3.37
CA PHE A 61 9.05 -11.33 3.15
C PHE A 61 8.25 -12.50 3.72
N GLN A 62 7.75 -13.36 2.83
CA GLN A 62 6.89 -14.49 3.18
C GLN A 62 7.62 -15.81 2.98
N HIS A 63 7.28 -16.82 3.79
CA HIS A 63 7.91 -18.14 3.69
C HIS A 63 7.32 -18.92 2.52
N GLU A 64 6.00 -18.86 2.37
CA GLU A 64 5.28 -19.44 1.24
C GLU A 64 5.12 -18.41 0.12
N ARG A 65 5.08 -18.89 -1.12
CA ARG A 65 4.81 -18.04 -2.28
C ARG A 65 3.31 -17.73 -2.32
N PRO A 66 2.89 -16.47 -2.22
CA PRO A 66 1.47 -16.15 -2.33
C PRO A 66 0.98 -16.44 -3.76
N VAL A 67 -0.20 -17.05 -3.88
CA VAL A 67 -0.86 -17.33 -5.18
C VAL A 67 -1.32 -16.02 -5.83
N GLY A 68 -1.60 -14.98 -5.03
CA GLY A 68 -1.98 -13.67 -5.52
C GLY A 68 -2.01 -12.59 -4.44
N ALA A 69 -2.41 -11.38 -4.83
CA ALA A 69 -2.42 -10.20 -3.95
C ALA A 69 -3.27 -10.39 -2.69
N ALA A 70 -4.42 -11.05 -2.78
CA ALA A 70 -5.28 -11.29 -1.62
C ALA A 70 -4.58 -12.12 -0.53
N GLU A 71 -3.89 -13.19 -0.93
CA GLU A 71 -3.15 -14.04 -0.01
C GLU A 71 -1.91 -13.33 0.54
N PHE A 72 -1.18 -12.60 -0.32
CA PHE A 72 -0.08 -11.75 0.10
C PHE A 72 -0.51 -10.78 1.21
N LEU A 73 -1.66 -10.09 1.03
CA LEU A 73 -2.19 -9.12 1.99
C LEU A 73 -2.71 -9.79 3.27
N ALA A 74 -3.31 -10.98 3.18
CA ALA A 74 -3.77 -11.73 4.35
C ALA A 74 -2.60 -12.18 5.25
N ALA A 75 -1.48 -12.55 4.64
CA ALA A 75 -0.24 -12.88 5.34
C ALA A 75 0.61 -11.65 5.71
N HIS A 76 0.29 -10.48 5.13
CA HIS A 76 1.06 -9.27 5.32
C HIS A 76 0.94 -8.77 6.77
N ASN A 77 2.09 -8.63 7.43
CA ASN A 77 2.19 -7.86 8.65
C ASN A 77 2.96 -6.56 8.36
N ASP A 78 2.50 -5.45 8.95
CA ASP A 78 3.01 -4.09 8.68
C ASP A 78 4.51 -3.89 9.07
N GLY A 79 5.16 -4.95 9.55
CA GLY A 79 6.59 -5.02 9.84
C GLY A 79 7.11 -3.92 10.76
N ARG A 80 8.44 -3.82 10.84
CA ARG A 80 9.12 -2.74 11.58
C ARG A 80 9.30 -1.47 10.75
N TYR A 81 9.40 -1.61 9.44
CA TYR A 81 9.90 -0.56 8.54
C TYR A 81 8.80 0.14 7.73
N GLY A 82 7.57 -0.40 7.73
CA GLY A 82 6.44 0.15 6.99
C GLY A 82 6.65 0.18 5.46
N PRO A 83 5.64 0.65 4.71
CA PRO A 83 5.73 0.78 3.26
C PRO A 83 6.74 1.84 2.79
N ASP A 84 7.24 1.65 1.57
CA ASP A 84 8.10 2.60 0.87
C ASP A 84 7.25 3.73 0.29
N CYS A 85 7.43 4.96 0.78
CA CYS A 85 6.68 6.14 0.34
C CYS A 85 7.41 6.84 -0.81
N GLU A 86 6.81 6.81 -2.00
CA GLU A 86 7.39 7.34 -3.23
C GLU A 86 6.72 8.66 -3.66
N GLY A 87 5.45 8.83 -3.28
CA GLY A 87 4.64 10.01 -3.56
C GLY A 87 3.73 10.39 -2.40
N ARG A 88 3.21 11.61 -2.47
CA ARG A 88 2.28 12.19 -1.50
C ARG A 88 1.24 13.02 -2.21
N TRP A 89 0.03 13.01 -1.67
CA TRP A 89 -1.01 13.97 -2.02
C TRP A 89 -1.53 14.61 -0.73
N ASP A 90 -1.53 15.94 -0.68
CA ASP A 90 -1.81 16.72 0.53
C ASP A 90 -3.25 17.24 0.62
N GLY A 91 -4.12 16.87 -0.32
CA GLY A 91 -5.44 17.47 -0.49
C GLY A 91 -5.57 18.33 -1.74
N THR A 92 -4.44 18.84 -2.25
CA THR A 92 -4.41 19.83 -3.32
C THR A 92 -3.40 19.46 -4.40
N SER A 93 -2.19 19.07 -3.98
CA SER A 93 -1.04 18.88 -4.86
C SER A 93 -0.42 17.51 -4.66
N TYR A 94 0.07 16.93 -5.76
CA TYR A 94 0.92 15.74 -5.73
C TYR A 94 2.39 16.14 -5.57
N TRP A 95 3.10 15.45 -4.69
CA TRP A 95 4.52 15.61 -4.42
C TRP A 95 5.21 14.25 -4.51
N GLY A 96 6.16 14.08 -5.43
CA GLY A 96 6.95 12.86 -5.55
C GLY A 96 8.26 13.10 -6.26
N ASN A 97 9.28 12.29 -5.96
CA ASN A 97 10.61 12.38 -6.59
C ASN A 97 10.83 11.23 -7.58
N VAL A 98 9.80 10.96 -8.40
CA VAL A 98 9.77 9.84 -9.36
C VAL A 98 9.50 10.37 -10.77
N THR A 99 9.74 9.54 -11.78
CA THR A 99 9.53 9.91 -13.19
C THR A 99 8.06 10.20 -13.48
N LEU A 100 7.77 10.98 -14.53
CA LEU A 100 6.40 11.31 -14.93
C LEU A 100 5.53 10.08 -15.18
N ALA A 101 6.11 9.00 -15.73
CA ALA A 101 5.39 7.75 -15.95
C ALA A 101 4.94 7.12 -14.63
N VAL A 102 5.81 7.09 -13.62
CA VAL A 102 5.48 6.59 -12.28
C VAL A 102 4.45 7.50 -11.59
N GLN A 103 4.56 8.83 -11.75
CA GLN A 103 3.55 9.75 -11.23
C GLN A 103 2.16 9.47 -11.83
N LYS A 104 2.06 9.18 -13.14
CA LYS A 104 0.78 8.81 -13.77
C LYS A 104 0.21 7.51 -13.20
N GLN A 105 1.05 6.51 -12.93
CA GLN A 105 0.62 5.28 -12.26
C GLN A 105 0.10 5.57 -10.85
N HIS A 106 0.81 6.40 -10.08
CA HIS A 106 0.38 6.83 -8.76
C HIS A 106 -0.97 7.55 -8.79
N LEU A 107 -1.18 8.43 -9.76
CA LEU A 107 -2.46 9.13 -9.94
C LEU A 107 -3.59 8.18 -10.31
N ALA A 108 -3.33 7.15 -11.13
CA ALA A 108 -4.33 6.14 -11.47
C ALA A 108 -4.80 5.34 -10.24
N VAL A 109 -3.90 5.09 -9.27
CA VAL A 109 -4.27 4.48 -7.97
C VAL A 109 -4.98 5.48 -7.06
N LEU A 110 -4.56 6.74 -7.04
CA LEU A 110 -5.13 7.79 -6.18
C LEU A 110 -6.55 8.19 -6.58
N GLN A 111 -6.82 8.33 -7.87
CA GLN A 111 -8.02 8.98 -8.38
C GLN A 111 -9.33 8.29 -7.96
N PRO A 112 -9.49 6.96 -8.04
CA PRO A 112 -10.72 6.29 -7.59
C PRO A 112 -11.00 6.47 -6.09
N MET A 113 -9.95 6.61 -5.28
CA MET A 113 -10.10 6.89 -3.84
C MET A 113 -10.60 8.32 -3.63
N LEU A 114 -10.08 9.29 -4.38
CA LEU A 114 -10.49 10.69 -4.29
C LEU A 114 -11.94 10.91 -4.72
N GLU A 115 -12.40 10.17 -5.73
CA GLU A 115 -13.78 10.26 -6.23
C GLU A 115 -14.83 9.83 -5.20
N ASN A 116 -14.46 8.94 -4.29
CA ASN A 116 -15.36 8.40 -3.28
C ASN A 116 -15.16 9.08 -1.91
N TYR A 117 -14.00 9.65 -1.63
CA TYR A 117 -13.73 10.33 -0.36
C TYR A 117 -14.66 11.54 -0.13
N PRO A 118 -15.25 11.72 1.08
CA PRO A 118 -15.00 10.98 2.32
C PRO A 118 -15.87 9.71 2.52
N ASN A 119 -16.70 9.34 1.56
CA ASN A 119 -17.60 8.19 1.67
C ASN A 119 -16.85 6.89 1.37
N LEU A 120 -16.98 5.91 2.26
CA LEU A 120 -16.35 4.60 2.07
C LEU A 120 -17.26 3.69 1.22
N PRO A 121 -16.71 2.89 0.30
CA PRO A 121 -17.50 1.94 -0.48
C PRO A 121 -18.12 0.86 0.42
N ALA A 122 -19.24 0.29 -0.02
CA ALA A 122 -19.89 -0.80 0.70
C ALA A 122 -18.95 -2.02 0.78
N GLY A 123 -18.88 -2.66 1.96
CA GLY A 123 -17.97 -3.80 2.19
C GLY A 123 -16.53 -3.42 2.54
N TYR A 124 -16.25 -2.15 2.81
CA TYR A 124 -14.95 -1.69 3.24
C TYR A 124 -14.52 -2.30 4.59
N ASP A 125 -13.49 -3.14 4.55
CA ASP A 125 -12.95 -3.88 5.71
C ASP A 125 -11.66 -3.25 6.26
N GLY A 126 -11.34 -2.02 5.84
CA GLY A 126 -10.05 -1.39 6.09
C GLY A 126 -9.09 -1.48 4.91
N TRP A 127 -9.48 -2.07 3.77
CA TRP A 127 -8.69 -2.06 2.54
C TRP A 127 -9.50 -1.49 1.38
N TRP A 128 -8.89 -0.59 0.62
CA TRP A 128 -9.49 -0.07 -0.60
C TRP A 128 -8.97 -0.89 -1.77
N THR A 129 -9.77 -1.85 -2.21
CA THR A 129 -9.40 -2.73 -3.31
C THR A 129 -9.80 -2.05 -4.63
N PHE A 130 -8.85 -1.90 -5.55
CA PHE A 130 -9.17 -1.43 -6.89
C PHE A 130 -9.50 -2.66 -7.74
N ALA A 131 -10.77 -2.80 -8.13
CA ALA A 131 -11.11 -3.77 -9.16
C ALA A 131 -10.52 -3.26 -10.48
N THR A 132 -9.57 -3.99 -11.06
CA THR A 132 -9.17 -3.75 -12.45
C THR A 132 -10.42 -3.98 -13.30
N ALA A 133 -10.88 -2.96 -14.02
CA ALA A 133 -11.98 -3.12 -14.95
C ALA A 133 -11.59 -4.24 -15.92
N ARG A 134 -12.28 -5.40 -15.82
CA ARG A 134 -12.16 -6.44 -16.83
C ARG A 134 -12.72 -5.84 -18.12
N THR A 135 -11.82 -5.58 -19.06
CA THR A 135 -12.17 -5.28 -20.45
C THR A 135 -12.51 -6.58 -21.16
#